data_AF-A0A938FAM0-F1
#
_entry.id   AF-A0A938FAM0-F1
#
_cell.length_a   1.000
_cell.length_b   1.000
_cell.length_c   1.000
_cell.angle_alpha   90.00
_cell.angle_beta   90.00
_cell.angle_gamma   90.00
#
_symmetry.space_group_name_H-M   'P 1'
#
loop_
_entity.id
_entity.type
_entity.pdbx_description
1 polymer ?
#
loop_
_entity_poly.entity_id
_entity_poly.type
_entity_poly.pdbx_seq_one_letter_code
_entity_poly.pdbx_strand_id
1 'polypeptide(L)' 'MSYMLIALGLINWRYQSAESAAAVNSLIIIAIGVVLVALLFMPMTQKIFSNRAVKVMTWLVVSGAVLFAILN' A
#
# COMPACT_ATOMS: atom_id res chain seq x y z
N MET A 1 4.99 -7.35 -1.84
CA MET A 1 4.16 -6.18 -2.20
C MET A 1 3.73 -5.40 -0.96
N SER A 2 3.09 -6.03 0.02
CA SER A 2 2.60 -5.38 1.24
C SER A 2 3.70 -4.62 2.02
N TYR A 3 4.82 -5.30 2.29
CA TYR A 3 5.98 -4.68 2.97
C TYR A 3 6.63 -3.54 2.17
N MET A 4 6.55 -3.60 0.83
CA MET A 4 7.06 -2.55 -0.04
C MET A 4 6.25 -1.25 0.11
N LEU A 5 4.93 -1.32 0.24
CA LEU A 5 4.09 -0.14 0.47
C LEU A 5 4.38 0.52 1.82
N ILE A 6 4.59 -0.28 2.86
CA ILE A 6 4.99 0.24 4.18
C ILE A 6 6.32 0.99 4.06
N ALA A 7 7.33 0.39 3.41
CA ALA A 7 8.61 1.04 3.17
C ALA A 7 8.47 2.31 2.31
N LEU A 8 7.68 2.26 1.24
CA LEU A 8 7.43 3.40 0.36
C LEU A 8 6.80 4.57 1.10
N GLY A 9 5.78 4.35 1.93
CA GLY A 9 5.19 5.45 2.68
C GLY A 9 6.14 6.05 3.71
N LEU A 10 7.00 5.24 4.35
CA LEU A 10 8.05 5.78 5.24
C LEU A 10 9.10 6.59 4.48
N ILE A 11 9.49 6.12 3.29
CA ILE A 11 10.40 6.86 2.39
C ILE A 11 9.73 8.17 1.94
N ASN A 12 8.46 8.11 1.55
CA ASN A 12 7.70 9.26 1.08
C ASN A 12 7.64 10.36 2.15
N TRP A 13 7.35 9.97 3.39
CA TRP A 13 7.30 10.89 4.53
C TRP A 13 8.64 11.63 4.67
N ARG A 14 9.75 10.91 4.58
CA ARG A 14 11.07 11.52 4.70
C ARG A 14 11.42 12.42 3.51
N TYR A 15 11.07 12.02 2.29
CA TYR A 15 11.45 12.76 1.08
C TYR A 15 10.63 14.02 0.85
N GLN A 16 9.36 14.00 1.24
CA GLN A 16 8.44 15.11 1.02
C GLN A 16 8.13 15.87 2.31
N SER A 17 8.97 15.77 3.33
CA SER A 17 8.70 16.38 4.65
C SER A 17 8.49 17.90 4.63
N ALA A 18 8.85 18.58 3.53
CA ALA A 18 8.59 20.00 3.31
C ALA A 18 7.15 20.29 2.84
N GLU A 19 6.43 19.29 2.32
CA GLU A 19 5.05 19.39 1.88
C GLU A 19 4.09 19.19 3.05
N SER A 20 3.06 20.05 3.14
CA SER A 20 2.12 20.05 4.26
C SER A 20 1.30 18.75 4.38
N ALA A 21 1.05 18.08 3.24
CA ALA A 21 0.27 16.85 3.18
C ALA A 21 1.11 15.57 3.24
N ALA A 22 2.44 15.65 3.23
CA ALA A 22 3.31 14.48 3.08
C ALA A 22 3.10 13.42 4.17
N ALA A 23 2.89 13.84 5.42
CA ALA A 23 2.60 12.91 6.51
C ALA A 23 1.30 12.13 6.26
N VAL A 24 0.24 12.80 5.80
CA VAL A 24 -1.05 12.17 5.52
C VAL A 24 -0.95 11.23 4.33
N ASN A 25 -0.35 11.68 3.23
CA ASN A 25 -0.16 10.87 2.02
C ASN A 25 0.64 9.60 2.32
N SER A 26 1.71 9.75 3.10
CA SER A 26 2.54 8.64 3.55
C SER A 26 1.80 7.65 4.43
N LEU A 27 0.97 8.14 5.36
CA LEU A 27 0.15 7.29 6.22
C LEU A 27 -0.89 6.50 5.42
N ILE A 28 -1.48 7.07 4.37
CA ILE A 28 -2.40 6.37 3.47
C ILE A 28 -1.68 5.17 2.82
N ILE A 29 -0.47 5.38 2.29
CA ILE A 29 0.31 4.32 1.64
C ILE A 29 0.69 3.22 2.65
N ILE A 30 1.14 3.62 3.85
CA ILE A 30 1.45 2.68 4.94
C ILE A 30 0.22 1.87 5.33
N ALA A 31 -0.93 2.51 5.48
CA ALA A 31 -2.18 1.85 5.88
C ALA A 31 -2.59 0.77 4.87
N ILE A 32 -2.50 1.05 3.55
CA ILE A 32 -2.75 0.05 2.52
C ILE A 32 -1.80 -1.14 2.67
N GLY A 33 -0.50 -0.87 2.89
CA GLY A 33 0.50 -1.91 3.13
C GLY A 33 0.18 -2.77 4.35
N VAL A 34 -0.16 -2.15 5.48
CA VAL A 34 -0.51 -2.83 6.74
C VAL A 34 -1.77 -3.68 6.58
N VAL A 35 -2.81 -3.17 5.93
CA VAL A 35 -4.03 -3.95 5.65
C VAL A 35 -3.70 -5.17 4.81
N LEU A 36 -2.91 -5.03 3.74
CA LEU A 36 -2.49 -6.16 2.93
C LEU A 36 -1.63 -7.17 3.70
N VAL A 37 -0.80 -6.73 4.66
CA VAL A 37 -0.07 -7.63 5.56
C VAL A 37 -1.04 -8.38 6.46
N ALA A 38 -1.96 -7.68 7.14
CA ALA A 38 -2.92 -8.28 8.05
C ALA A 38 -3.79 -9.33 7.34
N LEU A 39 -4.22 -9.04 6.11
CA LEU A 39 -4.98 -9.96 5.29
C LEU A 39 -4.17 -11.20 4.86
N LEU A 40 -2.84 -11.22 4.90
CA LEU A 40 -2.08 -12.44 4.58
C LEU A 40 -2.11 -13.49 5.70
N PHE A 41 -2.30 -13.04 6.94
CA PHE A 41 -2.32 -13.92 8.13
C PHE A 41 -3.69 -14.53 8.41
N MET A 42 -4.73 -14.09 7.71
CA MET A 42 -6.07 -14.67 7.84
C MET A 42 -6.23 -15.85 6.85
N PRO A 43 -6.63 -17.05 7.31
CA PRO A 43 -6.80 -18.20 6.39
C PRO A 43 -7.99 -18.02 5.43
N MET A 44 -9.01 -17.25 5.82
CA MET A 44 -10.19 -16.96 4.97
C MET A 44 -9.82 -16.14 3.74
N THR A 45 -8.95 -15.15 3.90
CA THR A 45 -8.54 -14.23 2.83
C THR A 45 -7.61 -14.91 1.83
N GLN A 46 -6.84 -15.92 2.23
CA GLN A 46 -6.00 -16.69 1.31
C GLN A 46 -6.81 -17.35 0.19
N LYS A 47 -8.01 -17.86 0.49
CA LYS A 47 -8.94 -18.35 -0.54
C LYS A 47 -9.40 -17.24 -1.46
N ILE A 48 -9.68 -16.04 -0.93
CA ILE A 48 -10.10 -14.88 -1.72
C ILE A 48 -8.98 -14.41 -2.66
N PHE A 49 -7.74 -14.33 -2.17
CA PHE A 49 -6.57 -13.98 -2.98
C PHE A 49 -6.17 -15.05 -3.99
N SER A 50 -6.69 -16.28 -3.90
CA SER A 50 -6.48 -17.28 -4.96
C SER A 50 -7.25 -16.95 -6.24
N ASN A 51 -8.32 -16.15 -6.15
CA ASN A 51 -9.12 -15.72 -7.29
C ASN A 51 -8.31 -14.76 -8.18
N ARG A 52 -8.23 -15.07 -9.48
CA ARG A 52 -7.52 -14.27 -10.49
C ARG A 52 -8.01 -12.82 -10.53
N ALA A 53 -9.32 -12.58 -10.42
CA ALA A 53 -9.88 -11.23 -10.43
C ALA A 53 -9.40 -10.41 -9.23
N VAL A 54 -9.39 -11.01 -8.03
CA VAL A 54 -8.89 -10.38 -6.81
C VAL A 54 -7.40 -10.07 -6.92
N LYS A 55 -6.60 -11.00 -7.48
CA LYS A 55 -5.17 -10.73 -7.72
C LYS A 55 -4.96 -9.52 -8.62
N VAL A 56 -5.70 -9.44 -9.73
CA VAL A 56 -5.62 -8.30 -10.66
C VAL A 56 -6.02 -7.00 -9.97
N MET A 57 -7.13 -6.99 -9.23
CA MET A 57 -7.55 -5.82 -8.45
C MET A 57 -6.50 -5.40 -7.41
N THR A 58 -5.91 -6.36 -6.70
CA THR A 58 -4.85 -6.10 -5.72
C THR A 58 -3.65 -5.44 -6.40
N TRP A 59 -3.25 -5.94 -7.57
CA TRP A 59 -2.18 -5.32 -8.35
C TRP A 59 -2.51 -3.90 -8.80
N LEU A 60 -3.73 -3.63 -9.25
CA LEU A 60 -4.15 -2.29 -9.63
C LEU A 60 -4.09 -1.32 -8.43
N VAL A 61 -4.56 -1.75 -7.25
CA VAL A 61 -4.50 -0.95 -6.02
C VAL A 61 -3.05 -0.67 -5.62
N VAL A 62 -2.19 -1.69 -5.63
CA VAL A 62 -0.77 -1.54 -5.28
C VAL A 62 -0.06 -0.60 -6.25
N SER A 63 -0.24 -0.77 -7.57
CA SER A 63 0.35 0.10 -8.58
C SER A 63 -0.16 1.54 -8.45
N GLY A 64 -1.45 1.72 -8.18
CA GLY A 64 -2.04 3.03 -7.90
C GLY A 64 -1.43 3.70 -6.67
N ALA A 65 -1.22 2.96 -5.58
CA ALA A 65 -0.57 3.48 -4.38
C ALA A 65 0.90 3.87 -4.62
N VAL A 66 1.62 3.13 -5.47
CA VAL A 66 3.00 3.48 -5.87
C VAL A 66 2.99 4.79 -6.68
N LEU A 67 2.10 4.94 -7.66
CA LEU A 67 1.98 6.17 -8.43
C LEU A 67 1.60 7.36 -7.54
N PHE A 68 0.67 7.14 -6.61
CA PHE A 68 0.27 8.16 -5.64
C PHE A 68 1.46 8.65 -4.80
N ALA A 69 2.30 7.72 -4.32
CA ALA A 69 3.52 8.04 -3.57
C ALA A 69 4.57 8.81 -4.37
N ILE A 70 4.67 8.57 -5.68
CA ILE A 70 5.62 9.29 -6.53
C ILE A 70 5.15 10.73 -6.78
N LEU A 71 3.84 10.93 -6.87
CA LEU A 71 3.23 12.20 -7.27
C LEU A 71 2.92 13.14 -6.09
N ASN A 72 2.80 12.63 -4.86
CA ASN A 72 2.34 13.38 -3.68
C ASN A 72 3.01 12.92 -2.41
#